data_AF-A0A960G9A6-F1
#
_entry.id   AF-A0A960G9A6-F1
#
_cell.length_a   1.000
_cell.length_b   1.000
_cell.length_c   1.000
_cell.angle_alpha   90.00
_cell.angle_beta   90.00
_cell.angle_gamma   90.00
#
_symmetry.space_group_name_H-M   'P 1'
#
loop_
_entity.id
_entity.type
_entity.pdbx_description
1 polymer ?
#
loop_
_entity_poly.entity_id
_entity_poly.type
_entity_poly.pdbx_seq_one_letter_code
_entity_poly.pdbx_strand_id
1 'polypeptide(L)' 'SDVNALTKMAKRIQTTIFVKNGPSFAGIGIGGEGYCTFTIAGPTGEGLTSTRTFARRRRCVLVGGLNVR' A
#
# COMPACT_ATOMS: atom_id res chain seq x y z
N SER A 1 -11.00 -21.22 -8.19
CA SER A 1 -11.30 -19.98 -7.46
C SER A 1 -12.17 -19.09 -8.34
N ASP A 2 -13.34 -18.67 -7.88
CA ASP A 2 -14.18 -17.77 -8.67
C ASP A 2 -13.64 -16.32 -8.56
N VAL A 3 -13.07 -15.82 -9.65
CA VAL A 3 -12.50 -14.48 -9.74
C VAL A 3 -13.56 -13.40 -9.53
N ASN A 4 -14.80 -13.64 -9.96
CA ASN A 4 -15.90 -12.68 -9.81
C ASN A 4 -16.31 -12.55 -8.34
N ALA A 5 -16.38 -13.66 -7.62
CA ALA A 5 -16.66 -13.67 -6.19
C ALA A 5 -15.57 -12.93 -5.40
N LEU A 6 -14.29 -13.23 -5.66
CA LEU A 6 -13.16 -12.56 -5.01
C LEU A 6 -13.16 -11.05 -5.28
N THR A 7 -13.44 -10.65 -6.52
CA THR A 7 -13.52 -9.23 -6.92
C THR A 7 -14.70 -8.53 -6.25
N LYS A 8 -15.87 -9.18 -6.17
CA LYS A 8 -17.07 -8.65 -5.52
C LYS A 8 -16.84 -8.44 -4.02
N MET A 9 -16.17 -9.37 -3.35
CA MET A 9 -15.85 -9.25 -1.93
C MET A 9 -14.88 -8.09 -1.67
N ALA A 10 -13.75 -8.06 -2.39
CA ALA A 10 -12.75 -7.00 -2.24
C ALA A 10 -13.36 -5.60 -2.43
N LYS A 11 -14.19 -5.43 -3.47
CA LYS A 11 -14.86 -4.16 -3.76
C LYS A 11 -15.89 -3.76 -2.70
N ARG A 12 -16.56 -4.70 -2.05
CA ARG A 12 -17.60 -4.40 -1.05
C ARG A 12 -17.00 -4.06 0.31
N ILE A 13 -15.95 -4.76 0.72
CA ILE A 13 -15.43 -4.67 2.08
C ILE A 13 -14.44 -3.49 2.26
N GLN A 14 -13.78 -3.05 1.18
CA GLN A 14 -12.89 -1.87 1.17
C GLN A 14 -11.87 -1.85 2.32
N THR A 15 -11.34 -3.02 2.70
CA THR A 15 -10.31 -3.10 3.74
C THR A 15 -8.95 -2.63 3.23
N THR A 16 -8.13 -2.10 4.13
CA THR A 16 -6.73 -1.73 3.84
C THR A 16 -5.91 -2.90 3.31
N ILE A 17 -6.15 -4.11 3.83
CA ILE A 17 -5.51 -5.35 3.40
C ILE A 17 -6.59 -6.37 3.04
N PHE A 18 -6.45 -7.00 1.88
CA PHE A 18 -7.33 -8.08 1.43
C PHE A 18 -6.51 -9.24 0.87
N VAL A 19 -6.39 -10.33 1.64
CA VAL A 19 -5.65 -11.53 1.26
C VAL A 19 -6.59 -12.51 0.55
N LYS A 20 -6.14 -13.11 -0.56
CA LYS A 20 -6.90 -14.10 -1.35
C LYS A 20 -6.15 -15.43 -1.35
N ASN A 21 -6.83 -16.51 -0.95
CA ASN A 21 -6.31 -17.89 -0.97
C ASN A 21 -4.97 -18.08 -0.22
N GLY A 22 -4.77 -17.38 0.90
CA GLY A 22 -3.57 -17.46 1.72
C GLY A 22 -3.83 -17.05 3.17
N PRO A 23 -2.88 -17.29 4.08
CA PRO A 23 -3.01 -16.90 5.48
C PRO A 23 -2.95 -15.37 5.63
N SER A 24 -3.54 -14.83 6.71
CA SER A 24 -3.65 -13.37 6.93
C SER A 24 -2.30 -12.64 6.95
N PHE A 25 -1.25 -13.27 7.48
CA PHE A 25 0.10 -12.71 7.55
C PHE A 25 0.78 -12.53 6.17
N ALA A 26 0.25 -13.16 5.11
CA ALA A 26 0.69 -12.88 3.75
C ALA A 26 0.45 -11.41 3.36
N GLY A 27 -0.54 -10.74 3.99
CA GLY A 27 -0.82 -9.32 3.79
C GLY A 27 0.24 -8.36 4.33
N ILE A 28 1.18 -8.84 5.15
CA ILE A 28 2.32 -8.07 5.70
C ILE A 28 3.67 -8.60 5.18
N GLY A 29 3.67 -9.29 4.04
CA GLY A 29 4.90 -9.72 3.36
C GLY A 29 5.49 -11.05 3.84
N ILE A 30 4.79 -11.82 4.69
CA ILE A 30 5.24 -13.16 5.11
C ILE A 30 4.59 -14.21 4.20
N GLY A 31 5.33 -14.73 3.22
CA GLY A 31 4.78 -15.70 2.25
C GLY A 31 3.82 -15.08 1.23
N GLY A 32 3.81 -13.76 1.10
CA GLY A 32 3.13 -12.97 0.06
C GLY A 32 4.03 -11.84 -0.41
N GLU A 33 3.77 -11.29 -1.61
CA GLU A 33 4.53 -10.16 -2.16
C GLU A 33 4.25 -8.85 -1.38
N GLY A 34 5.26 -7.97 -1.30
CA GLY A 34 5.17 -6.67 -0.62
C GLY A 34 6.20 -6.50 0.50
N TYR A 35 6.21 -5.34 1.15
CA TYR A 35 7.09 -5.06 2.30
C TYR A 35 6.37 -5.33 3.62
N CYS A 36 7.15 -5.60 4.66
CA CYS A 36 6.62 -5.85 6.01
C CYS A 36 6.34 -4.55 6.76
N THR A 37 5.25 -4.55 7.53
CA THR A 37 4.92 -3.50 8.51
C THR A 37 4.14 -4.10 9.68
N PHE A 38 4.29 -3.49 10.86
CA PHE A 38 3.48 -3.82 12.04
C PHE A 38 2.58 -2.64 12.45
N THR A 39 2.55 -1.57 11.66
CA THR A 39 1.65 -0.44 11.87
C THR A 39 0.82 -0.25 10.59
N ILE A 40 -0.46 -0.61 10.69
CA ILE A 40 -1.44 -0.53 9.59
C ILE A 40 -2.39 0.62 9.90
N ALA A 41 -2.32 1.67 9.08
CA ALA A 41 -3.14 2.86 9.24
C ALA A 41 -4.47 2.71 8.50
N GLY A 42 -5.50 2.29 9.25
CA GLY A 42 -6.89 2.21 8.76
C GLY A 42 -7.56 3.60 8.70
N PRO A 43 -7.81 4.27 9.84
CA PRO A 43 -8.59 5.52 9.88
C PRO A 43 -7.99 6.69 9.08
N THR A 44 -6.67 6.79 9.03
CA THR A 44 -5.94 7.91 8.40
C THR A 44 -5.53 7.61 6.95
N GLY A 45 -5.64 6.34 6.51
CA GLY A 45 -5.57 5.95 5.10
C GLY A 45 -4.15 5.76 4.52
N GLU A 46 -3.09 5.82 5.33
CA GLU A 46 -1.72 5.60 4.83
C GLU A 46 -1.43 4.13 4.48
N GLY A 47 -2.29 3.21 4.92
CA GLY A 47 -2.20 1.80 4.59
C GLY A 47 -1.12 1.07 5.38
N LEU A 48 -0.30 0.27 4.69
CA LEU A 48 0.91 -0.28 5.30
C LEU A 48 1.91 0.86 5.48
N THR A 49 2.22 1.22 6.73
CA THR A 49 3.15 2.33 6.94
C THR A 49 4.58 1.95 6.59
N SER A 50 5.32 2.90 6.03
CA SER A 50 6.73 2.77 5.67
C SER A 50 7.51 4.03 6.06
N THR A 51 8.81 4.07 5.78
CA THR A 51 9.63 5.29 6.00
C THR A 51 9.06 6.52 5.29
N ARG A 52 8.38 6.34 4.15
CA ARG A 52 7.71 7.42 3.41
C ARG A 52 6.54 8.03 4.19
N THR A 53 5.83 7.22 4.98
CA THR A 53 4.69 7.67 5.79
C THR A 53 5.11 8.65 6.87
N PHE A 54 6.35 8.54 7.37
CA PHE A 54 6.89 9.38 8.44
C PHE A 54 7.72 10.57 7.94
N ALA A 55 7.66 10.86 6.64
CA ALA A 55 8.45 11.93 6.01
C ALA A 55 7.57 13.02 5.39
N ARG A 56 8.02 14.28 5.47
CA ARG A 56 7.34 15.41 4.82
C ARG A 56 7.75 15.49 3.35
N ARG A 57 6.78 15.47 2.44
CA ARG A 57 7.04 15.72 1.00
C ARG A 57 7.46 17.17 0.79
N ARG A 58 8.65 17.39 0.23
CA ARG A 58 9.16 18.71 -0.16
C ARG A 58 9.25 18.80 -1.69
N ARG A 59 8.86 19.94 -2.25
CA ARG A 59 9.03 20.26 -3.67
C ARG A 59 10.09 21.34 -3.79
N CYS A 60 11.08 21.13 -4.66
CA CYS A 60 12.13 22.10 -4.98
C CYS A 60 12.10 22.35 -6.49
N VAL A 61 12.19 23.63 -6.88
CA VAL A 61 12.19 24.07 -8.28
C VAL A 61 13.45 24.89 -8.50
N LEU A 62 14.27 24.50 -9.47
CA LEU A 62 15.40 25.29 -9.94
C LEU A 62 15.00 26.01 -11.23
N VAL A 63 14.87 27.33 -11.17
CA VAL A 63 14.54 28.15 -12.34
C VAL A 63 15.82 28.43 -13.13
N GLY A 64 15.77 28.20 -14.44
CA GLY A 64 16.88 28.52 -15.35
C GLY A 64 18.07 27.54 -15.34
N GLY A 65 17.95 26.37 -14.70
CA GLY A 65 19.03 25.37 -14.63
C GLY A 65 18.53 23.92 -14.63
N LEU A 66 19.46 22.96 -14.73
CA LEU A 66 19.23 21.50 -14.73
C LEU A 66 18.18 20.99 -15.75
N ASN A 67 17.92 21.75 -16.81
CA ASN A 67 17.22 21.25 -17.99
C ASN A 67 18.25 20.71 -19.00
N VAL A 68 18.61 19.43 -18.86
CA VAL A 68 19.68 18.75 -19.63
C VAL A 68 19.15 17.70 -20.61
N ARG A 69 17.88 17.84 -21.01
CA ARG A 69 17.25 16.97 -22.02
C ARG A 69 17.61 17.40 -23.43
#